data_AF-A0A5D3K9N1-F1
#
_entry.id   AF-A0A5D3K9N1-F1
#
_cell.length_a   1.000
_cell.length_b   1.000
_cell.length_c   1.000
_cell.angle_alpha   90.00
_cell.angle_beta   90.00
_cell.angle_gamma   90.00
#
_symmetry.space_group_name_H-M   'P 1'
#
loop_
_entity.id
_entity.type
_entity.pdbx_description
1 polymer ?
#
loop_
_entity_poly.entity_id
_entity_poly.type
_entity_poly.pdbx_seq_one_letter_code
_entity_poly.pdbx_strand_id
1 'polypeptide(L)' 'MDKSSGVYDPEDLAKLGNLFDQAIASLPTCMRTSENRVAIARLVMQRAARDELAPLANLMLALVSAA' A
#
# COMPACT_ATOMS: atom_id res chain seq x y z
N MET A 1 -11.58 -15.94 -16.47
CA MET A 1 -10.74 -15.80 -15.26
C MET A 1 -9.35 -15.55 -15.79
N ASP A 2 -9.12 -14.32 -16.23
CA ASP A 2 -7.90 -13.95 -16.91
C ASP A 2 -6.81 -13.72 -15.87
N LYS A 3 -5.79 -14.55 -16.00
CA LYS A 3 -4.57 -14.59 -15.21
C LYS A 3 -3.92 -13.21 -15.37
N SER A 4 -3.95 -12.41 -14.31
CA SER A 4 -3.33 -11.08 -14.25
C SER A 4 -1.88 -11.21 -14.72
N SER A 5 -1.63 -10.76 -15.95
CA SER A 5 -0.29 -10.50 -16.45
C SER A 5 0.38 -9.63 -15.41
N GLY A 6 1.45 -10.12 -14.78
CA GLY A 6 2.10 -9.51 -13.61
C GLY A 6 2.79 -8.17 -13.89
N VAL A 7 2.33 -7.43 -14.90
CA VAL A 7 2.76 -6.10 -15.27
C VAL A 7 1.70 -5.13 -14.78
N TYR A 8 2.02 -4.46 -13.69
CA TYR A 8 1.23 -3.35 -13.20
C TYR A 8 1.33 -2.16 -14.15
N ASP A 9 0.20 -1.51 -14.41
CA ASP A 9 0.23 -0.23 -15.08
C ASP A 9 0.93 0.81 -14.21
N PRO A 10 1.78 1.67 -14.82
CA PRO A 10 2.54 2.68 -14.07
C PRO A 10 1.63 3.67 -13.33
N GLU A 11 0.44 3.95 -13.86
CA GLU A 11 -0.57 4.78 -13.20
C GLU A 11 -1.09 4.14 -11.91
N ASP A 12 -1.29 2.82 -11.91
CA ASP A 12 -1.79 2.11 -10.74
C ASP A 12 -0.71 1.97 -9.67
N LEU A 13 0.55 1.81 -10.07
CA LEU A 13 1.68 1.91 -9.14
C LEU A 13 1.81 3.31 -8.53
N ALA A 14 1.60 4.37 -9.31
CA ALA A 14 1.63 5.75 -8.81
C ALA A 14 0.50 6.01 -7.80
N LYS A 15 -0.72 5.53 -8.08
CA LYS A 15 -1.84 5.59 -7.12
C LYS A 15 -1.52 4.83 -5.83
N LEU A 16 -0.93 3.64 -5.95
CA LEU A 16 -0.51 2.83 -4.81
C LEU A 16 0.56 3.54 -3.95
N GLY A 17 1.54 4.18 -4.60
CA GLY A 17 2.56 4.99 -3.93
C GLY A 17 1.96 6.17 -3.15
N ASN A 18 1.02 6.90 -3.77
CA ASN A 18 0.32 8.01 -3.12
C ASN A 18 -0.50 7.55 -1.91
N LEU A 19 -1.23 6.43 -2.03
CA LEU A 19 -1.99 5.85 -0.92
C LEU A 19 -1.06 5.42 0.23
N PHE A 20 0.08 4.83 -0.10
CA PHE A 20 1.08 4.43 0.89
C PHE A 20 1.62 5.65 1.64
N ASP A 21 2.00 6.72 0.95
CA ASP A 21 2.52 7.92 1.59
C ASP A 21 1.46 8.61 2.48
N GLN A 22 0.18 8.61 2.06
CA GLN A 22 -0.94 9.08 2.89
C GLN A 22 -1.14 8.21 4.14
N ALA A 23 -1.07 6.89 4.00
CA ALA A 23 -1.18 5.97 5.14
C ALA A 23 -0.03 6.16 6.14
N ILE A 24 1.19 6.42 5.67
CA ILE A 24 2.31 6.74 6.56
C ILE A 24 2.10 8.10 7.24
N ALA A 25 1.58 9.10 6.52
CA ALA A 25 1.26 10.40 7.08
C ALA A 25 0.13 10.33 8.12
N SER A 26 -0.79 9.37 8.00
CA SER A 26 -1.90 9.18 8.94
C SER A 26 -1.49 8.47 10.24
N LEU A 27 -0.36 7.76 10.25
CA LEU A 27 0.15 7.11 11.46
C LEU A 27 0.52 8.12 12.56
N PRO A 28 0.48 7.73 13.85
CA PRO A 28 1.01 8.54 14.95
C PRO A 28 2.50 8.86 14.75
N THR A 29 2.97 10.03 15.22
CA THR A 29 4.34 10.50 15.00
C THR A 29 5.42 9.52 15.48
N CYS A 30 5.17 8.79 16.56
CA CYS A 30 6.08 7.76 17.09
C CYS A 30 6.20 6.52 16.18
N MET A 31 5.24 6.31 15.28
CA MET A 31 5.23 5.22 14.31
C MET A 31 5.72 5.63 12.93
N ARG A 32 5.88 6.93 12.63
CA ARG A 32 6.40 7.46 11.36
C ARG A 32 7.93 7.34 11.22
N THR A 33 8.48 6.19 11.61
CA THR A 33 9.92 5.92 11.50
C THR A 33 10.26 5.36 10.12
N SER A 34 11.50 5.57 9.67
CA SER A 34 11.97 5.01 8.40
C SER A 34 11.90 3.47 8.39
N GLU A 35 12.19 2.83 9.52
CA GLU A 35 12.07 1.37 9.69
C GLU A 35 10.64 0.88 9.52
N ASN A 36 9.67 1.53 10.18
CA ASN A 36 8.26 1.17 10.04
C ASN A 36 7.77 1.40 8.60
N ARG A 37 8.20 2.50 7.96
CA ARG A 37 7.89 2.78 6.56
C ARG A 37 8.38 1.65 5.65
N VAL A 38 9.63 1.22 5.80
CA VAL A 38 10.20 0.11 5.00
C VAL A 38 9.49 -1.21 5.29
N ALA A 39 9.18 -1.50 6.56
CA ALA A 39 8.46 -2.72 6.95
C ALA A 39 7.06 -2.76 6.32
N ILE A 40 6.31 -1.66 6.40
CA ILE A 40 4.97 -1.55 5.80
C ILE A 40 5.07 -1.66 4.27
N ALA A 41 6.02 -0.97 3.63
CA ALA A 41 6.21 -1.08 2.18
C ALA A 41 6.49 -2.53 1.72
N ARG A 42 7.31 -3.29 2.47
CA ARG A 42 7.55 -4.71 2.19
C ARG A 42 6.28 -5.54 2.36
N LEU A 43 5.52 -5.32 3.44
CA LEU A 43 4.26 -6.03 3.67
C LEU A 43 3.25 -5.76 2.55
N VAL A 44 3.17 -4.51 2.09
CA VAL A 44 2.34 -4.06 0.96
C VAL A 44 2.76 -4.79 -0.32
N MET A 45 4.04 -4.77 -0.67
CA MET A 45 4.56 -5.47 -1.86
C MET A 45 4.36 -6.99 -1.80
N GLN A 46 4.55 -7.62 -0.63
CA GLN A 46 4.34 -9.06 -0.46
C GLN A 46 2.88 -9.49 -0.65
N ARG A 47 1.93 -8.63 -0.26
CA ARG A 47 0.49 -8.86 -0.47
C ARG A 47 0.06 -8.58 -1.92
N ALA A 48 0.59 -7.51 -2.52
CA ALA A 48 0.39 -7.20 -3.93
C ALA A 48 0.85 -8.36 -4.85
N ALA A 49 1.99 -8.99 -4.54
CA ALA A 49 2.50 -10.15 -5.28
C ALA A 49 1.60 -11.40 -5.22
N ARG A 50 0.61 -11.43 -4.32
CA ARG A 50 -0.38 -12.51 -4.18
C ARG A 50 -1.72 -12.21 -4.86
N ASP A 51 -1.76 -11.20 -5.75
CA ASP A 51 -2.97 -10.72 -6.44
C ASP A 51 -4.00 -10.06 -5.49
N GLU A 52 -3.56 -9.64 -4.29
CA GLU A 52 -4.41 -9.01 -3.27
C GLU A 52 -4.38 -7.47 -3.32
N LEU A 53 -4.22 -6.88 -4.51
CA LEU A 53 -4.14 -5.42 -4.66
C LEU A 53 -5.41 -4.68 -4.24
N ALA A 54 -6.57 -5.21 -4.60
CA ALA A 54 -7.84 -4.63 -4.20
C ALA A 54 -8.01 -4.67 -2.66
N PRO A 55 -7.76 -5.81 -1.97
CA PRO A 55 -7.68 -5.86 -0.51
C PRO A 55 -6.66 -4.89 0.11
N LEU A 56 -5.51 -4.71 -0.54
CA LEU A 56 -4.43 -3.85 -0.07
C LEU A 56 -4.78 -2.35 -0.20
N ALA A 57 -5.37 -1.95 -1.33
CA ALA A 57 -5.89 -0.61 -1.52
C ALA A 57 -6.99 -0.30 -0.51
N ASN A 58 -7.88 -1.26 -0.22
CA ASN A 58 -8.90 -1.12 0.82
C ASN A 58 -8.30 -0.97 2.22
N LEU A 59 -7.22 -1.69 2.53
CA LEU A 59 -6.52 -1.57 3.81
C LEU A 59 -5.89 -0.18 3.96
N MET A 60 -5.23 0.34 2.93
CA MET A 60 -4.66 1.68 2.96
C MET A 60 -5.75 2.75 3.05
N LEU A 61 -6.86 2.60 2.32
CA LEU A 61 -8.02 3.50 2.43
C LEU A 61 -8.62 3.50 3.84
N ALA A 62 -8.73 2.33 4.48
CA ALA A 62 -9.22 2.22 5.85
C ALA A 62 -8.28 2.91 6.86
N LEU A 63 -6.96 2.78 6.69
CA LEU A 63 -5.97 3.49 7.53
C LEU A 63 -6.02 5.01 7.35
N VAL A 64 -6.29 5.49 6.13
CA VAL A 64 -6.47 6.92 5.87
C VAL A 64 -7.78 7.43 6.46
N SER A 65 -8.86 6.65 6.38
CA SER A 65 -10.19 7.05 6.86
C SER A 65 -10.35 7.00 8.39
N ALA A 66 -9.45 6.28 9.08
CA ALA A 66 -9.47 6.13 10.54
C ALA A 66 -8.62 7.18 11.28
N ALA A 67 -7.89 8.04 10.54
CA ALA A 67 -7.11 9.14 11.08
C ALA A 67 -7.88 10.46 11.02
#